data_AF-A0A315U6C0-F1
#
_entry.id   AF-A0A315U6C0-F1
#
_cell.length_a   1.000
_cell.length_b   1.000
_cell.length_c   1.000
_cell.angle_alpha   90.00
_cell.angle_beta   90.00
_cell.angle_gamma   90.00
#
_symmetry.space_group_name_H-M   'P 1'
#
loop_
_entity.id
_entity.type
_entity.pdbx_description
1 polymer ?
#
loop_
_entity_poly.entity_id
_entity_poly.type
_entity_poly.pdbx_seq_one_letter_code
_entity_poly.pdbx_strand_id
1 'polypeptide(L)' 'MEQNAAIEHETTLEHALDVARSNAKEAKRLLDDAVAKRQTGEVNDDRVNQLQSLLDLANEDLKRVTRDQ' A
#
# COMPACT_ATOMS: atom_id res chain seq x y z
N MET A 1 -14.31 35.00 1.48
CA MET A 1 -14.54 33.66 2.06
C MET A 1 -13.16 33.07 2.26
N GLU A 2 -12.66 33.04 3.49
CA GLU A 2 -11.44 32.29 3.80
C GLU A 2 -11.87 30.82 3.93
N GLN A 3 -11.65 30.04 2.87
CA GLN A 3 -11.82 28.59 2.95
C GLN A 3 -10.69 28.05 3.83
N ASN A 4 -11.09 27.41 4.93
CA ASN A 4 -10.21 26.81 5.94
C ASN A 4 -9.25 25.80 5.32
N ALA A 5 -8.04 26.24 4.96
CA ALA A 5 -6.96 25.37 4.48
C ALA A 5 -6.68 24.20 5.46
N ALA A 6 -6.85 24.42 6.77
CA ALA A 6 -6.68 23.39 7.79
C ALA A 6 -7.62 22.17 7.61
N ILE A 7 -8.89 22.40 7.23
CA ILE A 7 -9.89 21.32 7.05
C ILE A 7 -9.62 20.54 5.75
N GLU A 8 -9.17 21.23 4.69
CA GLU A 8 -8.77 20.56 3.43
C GLU A 8 -7.52 19.68 3.61
N HIS A 9 -6.55 20.12 4.42
CA HIS A 9 -5.37 19.33 4.72
C HIS A 9 -5.69 18.09 5.58
N GLU A 10 -6.54 18.21 6.60
CA GLU A 10 -6.99 17.08 7.44
C GLU A 10 -7.72 16.01 6.61
N THR A 11 -8.66 16.41 5.75
CA THR A 11 -9.40 15.48 4.86
C THR A 11 -8.50 14.81 3.81
N THR A 12 -7.46 15.49 3.35
CA THR A 12 -6.47 14.94 2.40
C THR A 12 -5.55 13.92 3.08
N LEU A 13 -5.15 14.17 4.33
CA LEU A 13 -4.31 13.27 5.12
C LEU A 13 -5.06 12.00 5.52
N GLU A 14 -6.31 12.12 5.96
CA GLU A 14 -7.18 10.96 6.24
C GLU A 14 -7.38 10.10 4.98
N HIS A 15 -7.64 10.73 3.84
CA HIS A 15 -7.76 10.03 2.57
C HIS A 15 -6.45 9.32 2.17
N ALA A 16 -5.30 9.99 2.33
CA ALA A 16 -4.00 9.38 2.07
C ALA A 16 -3.74 8.16 2.96
N LEU A 17 -4.18 8.20 4.22
CA LEU A 17 -4.03 7.08 5.15
C LEU A 17 -4.88 5.88 4.73
N ASP A 18 -6.13 6.12 4.33
CA ASP A 18 -7.03 5.06 3.86
C ASP A 18 -6.53 4.41 2.56
N VAL A 19 -6.01 5.22 1.63
CA VAL A 19 -5.37 4.75 0.40
C VAL A 19 -4.13 3.93 0.73
N ALA A 20 -3.24 4.41 1.60
CA ALA A 20 -2.02 3.69 1.98
C ALA A 20 -2.33 2.34 2.64
N ARG A 21 -3.34 2.29 3.53
CA ARG A 21 -3.82 1.05 4.15
C ARG A 21 -4.36 0.06 3.11
N SER A 22 -5.18 0.56 2.17
CA SER A 22 -5.76 -0.26 1.11
C SER A 22 -4.69 -0.84 0.20
N ASN A 23 -3.69 -0.04 -0.17
CA ASN A 23 -2.56 -0.45 -1.00
C ASN A 23 -1.72 -1.54 -0.33
N ALA A 24 -1.36 -1.37 0.95
CA ALA A 24 -0.60 -2.38 1.69
C ALA A 24 -1.37 -3.71 1.80
N LYS A 25 -2.70 -3.64 2.03
CA LYS A 25 -3.57 -4.82 2.08
C LYS A 25 -3.62 -5.55 0.74
N GLU A 26 -3.78 -4.82 -0.36
CA GLU A 26 -3.85 -5.44 -1.70
C GLU A 26 -2.51 -6.00 -2.15
N ALA A 27 -1.40 -5.30 -1.89
CA ALA A 27 -0.05 -5.80 -2.17
C ALA A 27 0.22 -7.14 -1.44
N LYS A 28 -0.21 -7.23 -0.17
CA LYS A 28 -0.12 -8.48 0.59
C LYS A 28 -0.97 -9.59 -0.03
N ARG A 29 -2.23 -9.30 -0.40
CA ARG A 29 -3.13 -10.27 -1.04
C ARG A 29 -2.53 -10.82 -2.34
N LEU A 30 -1.94 -9.95 -3.16
CA LEU A 30 -1.29 -10.34 -4.40
C LEU A 30 -0.05 -11.21 -4.15
N LEU A 31 0.76 -10.88 -3.16
CA LEU A 31 1.92 -11.68 -2.77
C LEU A 31 1.51 -13.07 -2.27
N ASP A 32 0.52 -13.15 -1.39
CA ASP A 32 0.01 -14.42 -0.86
C ASP A 32 -0.50 -15.34 -2.01
N ASP A 33 -1.25 -14.78 -2.96
CA ASP A 33 -1.71 -15.50 -4.16
C ASP A 33 -0.55 -15.95 -5.06
N ALA A 34 0.45 -15.07 -5.29
CA ALA A 34 1.62 -15.42 -6.10
C ALA A 34 2.49 -16.51 -5.45
N VAL A 35 2.63 -16.52 -4.13
CA VAL A 35 3.33 -17.58 -3.39
C VAL A 35 2.60 -18.92 -3.55
N ALA A 36 1.25 -18.91 -3.52
CA ALA A 36 0.47 -20.12 -3.77
C ALA A 36 0.64 -20.62 -5.22
N LYS A 37 0.57 -19.72 -6.21
CA LYS A 37 0.75 -20.01 -7.64
C LYS A 37 2.16 -20.39 -8.04
N ARG A 38 3.17 -19.98 -7.26
CA ARG A 38 4.55 -20.43 -7.43
C ARG A 38 4.67 -21.94 -7.22
N GLN A 39 3.90 -22.51 -6.29
CA GLN A 39 3.93 -23.95 -6.00
C GLN A 39 3.41 -24.79 -7.17
N THR A 40 2.53 -24.23 -8.00
CA THR A 40 1.98 -24.86 -9.20
C THR A 40 2.77 -24.52 -10.47
N GLY A 41 3.78 -23.64 -10.38
CA GLY A 41 4.58 -23.17 -11.50
C GLY A 41 3.87 -22.14 -12.40
N GLU A 42 2.67 -21.68 -12.04
CA GLU A 42 1.94 -20.64 -12.77
C GLU A 42 2.64 -19.27 -12.69
N VAL A 43 3.42 -19.05 -11.63
CA VAL A 43 4.18 -17.83 -11.38
C VAL A 43 5.63 -18.17 -11.04
N ASN A 44 6.58 -17.36 -11.53
CA ASN A 44 8.01 -17.53 -11.26
C ASN A 44 8.49 -16.72 -10.04
N ASP A 45 9.73 -16.99 -9.61
CA ASP A 45 10.36 -16.34 -8.47
C ASP A 45 10.47 -14.82 -8.66
N ASP A 46 10.74 -14.36 -9.89
CA ASP A 46 10.84 -12.93 -10.20
C ASP A 46 9.55 -12.18 -9.88
N ARG A 47 8.39 -12.76 -10.22
CA ARG A 47 7.09 -12.15 -9.92
C ARG A 47 6.81 -12.11 -8.42
N VAL A 48 7.19 -13.15 -7.68
CA VAL A 48 7.07 -13.15 -6.21
C VAL A 48 7.95 -12.06 -5.62
N ASN A 49 9.18 -11.92 -6.09
CA ASN A 49 10.10 -10.86 -5.65
C ASN A 49 9.56 -9.45 -5.95
N GLN A 50 8.99 -9.24 -7.14
CA GLN A 50 8.35 -7.96 -7.50
C GLN A 50 7.20 -7.61 -6.55
N LEU A 51 6.35 -8.59 -6.22
CA LEU A 51 5.22 -8.38 -5.31
C LEU A 51 5.67 -8.17 -3.86
N GLN A 52 6.76 -8.80 -3.45
CA GLN A 52 7.39 -8.52 -2.16
C GLN A 52 7.90 -7.07 -2.11
N SER A 53 8.63 -6.61 -3.14
CA SER A 53 9.09 -5.21 -3.21
C SER A 53 7.93 -4.21 -3.23
N LEU A 54 6.82 -4.55 -3.88
CA LEU A 54 5.61 -3.72 -3.87
C LEU A 54 5.01 -3.61 -2.46
N LEU A 55 4.92 -4.72 -1.72
CA LEU A 55 4.45 -4.72 -0.34
C LEU A 55 5.38 -3.90 0.57
N ASP A 56 6.69 -4.02 0.38
CA ASP A 56 7.67 -3.26 1.15
C ASP A 56 7.51 -1.75 0.92
N LEU A 57 7.34 -1.32 -0.32
CA LEU A 57 7.07 0.08 -0.67
C LEU A 57 5.75 0.58 -0.08
N ALA A 58 4.67 -0.19 -0.22
CA ALA A 58 3.36 0.18 0.34
C ALA A 58 3.40 0.31 1.88
N ASN A 59 4.17 -0.56 2.55
CA ASN A 59 4.38 -0.46 3.99
C ASN A 59 5.23 0.75 4.38
N GLU A 60 6.20 1.14 3.56
CA GLU A 60 6.97 2.37 3.78
C GLU A 60 6.08 3.61 3.66
N ASP A 61 5.25 3.68 2.62
CA ASP A 61 4.31 4.80 2.42
C ASP A 61 3.28 4.88 3.55
N LEU A 62 2.72 3.75 3.98
CA LEU A 62 1.84 3.72 5.15
C LEU A 62 2.53 4.25 6.41
N LYS A 63 3.81 3.90 6.63
CA LYS A 63 4.58 4.42 7.76
C LYS A 63 4.81 5.93 7.67
N ARG A 64 5.04 6.48 6.47
CA ARG A 64 5.22 7.93 6.26
C ARG A 64 3.93 8.67 6.58
N VAL A 65 2.82 8.27 5.97
CA VAL A 65 1.51 8.89 6.19
C VAL A 65 1.06 8.77 7.64
N THR A 66 1.39 7.68 8.34
CA THR A 66 1.06 7.53 9.78
C THR A 66 1.93 8.41 10.69
N ARG A 67 3.16 8.79 10.27
CA ARG A 67 4.01 9.73 11.03
C ARG A 67 3.64 11.19 10.81
N ASP A 68 3.04 11.49 9.65
CA ASP A 68 2.64 12.84 9.24
C ASP A 68 1.20 13.20 9.69
N GLN A 69 0.49 12.28 10.36
CA GLN A 69 -0.78 12.48 11.07
C GLN A 69 -0.52 13.00 12.50
#